data_AF-A0A2G2LL37-F1
#
_entry.id   AF-A0A2G2LL37-F1
#
_cell.length_a   1.000
_cell.length_b   1.000
_cell.length_c   1.000
_cell.angle_alpha   90.00
_cell.angle_beta   90.00
_cell.angle_gamma   90.00
#
_symmetry.space_group_name_H-M   'P 1'
#
loop_
_entity.id
_entity.type
_entity.pdbx_description
1 polymer ?
#
loop_
_entity_poly.entity_id
_entity_poly.type
_entity_poly.pdbx_seq_one_letter_code
_entity_poly.pdbx_strand_id
1 'polypeptide(L)'
;MTEEASRPLPETDGGALKSAPKTVRPLEDIKAQADTRLAEQARRDQAEKAAETADRGKQIESFILENNLLNNEAIFGDKPLNDKTMAIAVKLLLDVENKARQGQPNFDITKIWNGETAKKYLERKYSKKEVQSDRVEDDTDDEKYTKAISKVRAENPNIDNLTLAKELKDNHANDIPPEYLSKIQAFVQMQALAKLDDKDIVTAKINSLDFSAGIPSPILFVETQILSDDNLSESYRDTVAKQFNLPNPRVKTGGQVNQALDARDPDGNPLYTAANPVDIGRNTQAYVKPDGSRAVRVDMGDGRPREIPWDRNTESDDVIGTKISLAKIWAVNEWDGQTDFFGESIDIENDILSQTDPQKLTKVRNTMNAIFGGTRGFDAVIIQDNEAAFVGWFNQFLFPKGDAAIGDFDKETAVTNRENIGINPKGHPEEIDYEVLRAAALFTKDQYGTGTPNYFALQRHLHEMFPEKDIPLTGENAPEGKKTDSDS
;
A
#
# COMPACT_ATOMS: atom_id res chain seq x y z
N MET A 1 -49.46 67.00 2.50
CA MET A 1 -50.10 67.16 1.18
C MET A 1 -49.05 66.89 0.12
N THR A 2 -49.46 66.21 -0.96
CA THR A 2 -48.72 65.74 -2.15
C THR A 2 -47.64 64.70 -1.88
N GLU A 3 -47.93 63.40 -2.05
CA GLU A 3 -48.13 62.60 -3.30
C GLU A 3 -46.82 62.01 -3.82
N GLU A 4 -46.80 60.67 -3.87
CA GLU A 4 -45.86 59.84 -4.58
C GLU A 4 -45.72 60.28 -6.04
N ALA A 5 -44.49 60.35 -6.53
CA ALA A 5 -44.21 60.42 -7.95
C ALA A 5 -43.02 59.53 -8.28
N SER A 6 -43.35 58.26 -8.49
CA SER A 6 -42.64 57.33 -9.36
C SER A 6 -42.27 58.00 -10.69
N ARG A 7 -41.05 57.74 -11.16
CA ARG A 7 -40.60 58.04 -12.52
C ARG A 7 -40.09 56.74 -13.19
N PRO A 8 -40.14 56.70 -14.53
CA PRO A 8 -40.91 55.68 -15.24
C PRO A 8 -40.03 54.66 -15.97
N LEU A 9 -40.58 53.46 -16.16
CA LEU A 9 -40.19 52.54 -17.23
C LEU A 9 -41.01 52.88 -18.48
N PRO A 10 -40.39 53.11 -19.65
CA PRO A 10 -41.09 53.07 -20.91
C PRO A 10 -40.90 51.72 -21.61
N GLU A 11 -42.04 51.26 -22.12
CA GLU A 11 -42.22 50.56 -23.40
C GLU A 11 -41.93 49.05 -23.43
N THR A 12 -42.99 48.32 -23.09
CA THR A 12 -43.37 47.05 -23.70
C THR A 12 -43.67 47.23 -25.19
N ASP A 13 -42.84 46.66 -26.05
CA ASP A 13 -43.23 46.27 -27.40
C ASP A 13 -43.47 44.75 -27.44
N GLY A 14 -44.62 44.38 -28.00
CA GLY A 14 -45.14 43.02 -28.00
C GLY A 14 -44.33 42.07 -28.86
N GLY A 15 -44.04 40.90 -28.28
CA GLY A 15 -43.49 39.74 -28.99
C GLY A 15 -44.04 38.44 -28.41
N ALA A 16 -45.08 37.91 -29.05
CA ALA A 16 -45.67 36.57 -28.94
C ALA A 16 -45.14 35.62 -27.84
N LEU A 17 -45.99 35.32 -26.85
CA LEU A 17 -45.92 34.09 -26.04
C LEU A 17 -46.08 32.86 -26.94
N LYS A 18 -44.97 32.33 -27.46
CA LYS A 18 -44.89 30.94 -27.90
C LYS A 18 -44.68 30.08 -26.64
N SER A 19 -45.76 29.47 -26.17
CA SER A 19 -45.68 28.36 -25.22
C SER A 19 -44.79 27.26 -25.82
N ALA A 20 -43.65 27.00 -25.18
CA ALA A 20 -42.82 25.86 -25.52
C ALA A 20 -43.61 24.55 -25.28
N PRO A 21 -43.48 23.53 -26.13
CA PRO A 21 -44.16 22.26 -25.93
C PRO A 21 -43.59 21.60 -24.67
N LYS A 22 -44.48 21.21 -23.73
CA LYS A 22 -44.11 20.28 -22.65
C LYS A 22 -43.67 18.97 -23.28
N THR A 23 -42.36 18.75 -23.41
CA THR A 23 -41.78 17.44 -23.70
C THR A 23 -42.09 16.52 -22.53
N VAL A 24 -43.11 15.67 -22.72
CA VAL A 24 -43.34 14.50 -21.88
C VAL A 24 -42.16 13.57 -22.09
N ARG A 25 -41.35 13.34 -21.05
CA ARG A 25 -40.24 12.38 -21.12
C ARG A 25 -40.80 10.99 -21.46
N PRO A 26 -40.13 10.21 -22.33
CA PRO A 26 -40.53 8.84 -22.60
C PRO A 26 -40.62 8.02 -21.30
N LEU A 27 -41.69 7.24 -21.13
CA LEU A 27 -41.94 6.41 -19.95
C LEU A 27 -40.82 5.40 -19.67
N GLU A 28 -40.05 5.03 -20.69
CA GLU A 28 -38.90 4.12 -20.59
C GLU A 28 -37.72 4.75 -19.84
N ASP A 29 -37.46 6.05 -20.02
CA ASP A 29 -36.39 6.78 -19.32
C ASP A 29 -36.69 6.97 -17.82
N ILE A 30 -37.98 7.06 -17.47
CA ILE A 30 -38.43 7.17 -16.07
C ILE A 30 -38.26 5.83 -15.35
N LYS A 31 -38.52 4.72 -16.05
CA LYS A 31 -38.40 3.36 -15.50
C LYS A 31 -36.93 2.96 -15.33
N ALA A 32 -36.08 3.25 -16.30
CA ALA A 32 -34.64 3.03 -16.20
C ALA A 32 -33.99 3.85 -15.07
N GLN A 33 -34.42 5.11 -14.87
CA GLN A 33 -33.94 5.93 -13.74
C GLN A 33 -34.45 5.41 -12.38
N ALA A 34 -35.67 4.88 -12.32
CA ALA A 34 -36.19 4.26 -11.10
C ALA A 34 -35.44 2.97 -10.73
N ASP A 35 -35.18 2.10 -11.71
CA ASP A 35 -34.44 0.85 -11.52
C ASP A 35 -32.97 1.12 -11.13
N THR A 36 -32.34 2.15 -11.72
CA THR A 36 -30.98 2.57 -11.36
C THR A 36 -30.92 3.09 -9.92
N ARG A 37 -31.91 3.89 -9.49
CA ARG A 37 -32.00 4.38 -8.10
C ARG A 37 -32.26 3.26 -7.10
N LEU A 38 -33.11 2.29 -7.43
CA LEU A 38 -33.37 1.10 -6.61
C LEU A 38 -32.12 0.23 -6.45
N ALA A 39 -31.36 0.03 -7.54
CA ALA A 39 -30.10 -0.72 -7.50
C ALA A 39 -29.01 -0.01 -6.68
N GLU A 40 -28.93 1.32 -6.80
CA GLU A 40 -27.97 2.12 -6.04
C GLU A 40 -28.33 2.18 -4.55
N GLN A 41 -29.63 2.25 -4.22
CA GLN A 41 -30.12 2.17 -2.86
C GLN A 41 -29.86 0.79 -2.24
N ALA A 42 -30.12 -0.30 -2.97
CA ALA A 42 -29.79 -1.65 -2.51
C ALA A 42 -28.28 -1.85 -2.27
N ARG A 43 -27.41 -1.26 -3.10
CA ARG A 43 -25.96 -1.29 -2.88
C ARG A 43 -25.53 -0.49 -1.65
N ARG A 44 -26.14 0.68 -1.41
CA ARG A 44 -25.89 1.48 -0.19
C ARG A 44 -26.34 0.73 1.06
N ASP A 45 -27.55 0.17 1.05
CA ASP A 45 -28.08 -0.61 2.18
C ASP A 45 -27.23 -1.88 2.46
N GLN A 46 -26.67 -2.50 1.43
CA GLN A 46 -25.78 -3.66 1.57
C GLN A 46 -24.39 -3.26 2.09
N ALA A 47 -23.84 -2.13 1.63
CA ALA A 47 -22.57 -1.59 2.10
C ALA A 47 -22.68 -1.12 3.56
N GLU A 48 -23.79 -0.49 3.93
CA GLU A 48 -24.08 -0.03 5.29
C GLU A 48 -24.20 -1.22 6.26
N LYS A 49 -24.93 -2.28 5.90
CA LYS A 49 -24.98 -3.52 6.68
C LYS A 49 -23.62 -4.21 6.81
N ALA A 50 -22.80 -4.18 5.77
CA ALA A 50 -21.45 -4.75 5.81
C ALA A 50 -20.52 -3.94 6.73
N ALA A 51 -20.61 -2.62 6.69
CA ALA A 51 -19.87 -1.71 7.57
C ALA A 51 -20.30 -1.87 9.04
N GLU A 52 -21.59 -1.95 9.32
CA GLU A 52 -22.13 -2.21 10.66
C GLU A 52 -21.67 -3.58 11.20
N THR A 53 -21.62 -4.60 10.35
CA THR A 53 -21.15 -5.94 10.74
C THR A 53 -19.64 -5.96 11.01
N ALA A 54 -18.85 -5.22 10.23
CA ALA A 54 -17.41 -5.09 10.43
C ALA A 54 -17.08 -4.31 11.71
N ASP A 55 -17.79 -3.21 11.97
CA ASP A 55 -17.65 -2.44 13.21
C ASP A 55 -18.04 -3.28 14.43
N ARG A 56 -19.12 -4.07 14.31
CA ARG A 56 -19.53 -4.97 15.39
C ARG A 56 -18.55 -6.12 15.64
N GLY A 57 -17.91 -6.64 14.58
CA GLY A 57 -16.84 -7.63 14.69
C GLY A 57 -15.66 -7.11 15.52
N LYS A 58 -15.23 -5.86 15.28
CA LYS A 58 -14.17 -5.22 16.06
C LYS A 58 -14.54 -5.04 17.53
N GLN A 59 -15.78 -4.69 17.84
CA GLN A 59 -16.24 -4.56 19.23
C GLN A 59 -16.21 -5.90 19.98
N ILE A 60 -16.54 -7.01 19.30
CA ILE A 60 -16.47 -8.35 19.88
C ILE A 60 -15.02 -8.81 20.02
N GLU A 61 -14.14 -8.45 19.09
CA GLU A 61 -12.71 -8.67 19.18
C GLU A 61 -12.10 -7.96 20.40
N SER A 62 -12.41 -6.67 20.60
CA SER A 62 -12.01 -5.93 21.81
C SER A 62 -12.52 -6.61 23.08
N PHE A 63 -13.79 -7.04 23.10
CA PHE A 63 -14.36 -7.75 24.25
C PHE A 63 -13.64 -9.07 24.56
N ILE A 64 -13.22 -9.81 23.53
CA ILE A 64 -12.45 -11.05 23.66
C ILE A 64 -11.07 -10.78 24.29
N LEU A 65 -10.40 -9.71 23.83
CA LEU A 65 -9.10 -9.28 24.33
C LEU A 65 -9.19 -8.79 25.79
N GLU A 66 -10.13 -7.89 26.08
CA GLU A 66 -10.34 -7.31 27.42
C GLU A 66 -10.65 -8.38 28.49
N ASN A 67 -11.35 -9.45 28.10
CA ASN A 67 -11.72 -10.53 29.01
C ASN A 67 -10.73 -11.71 28.97
N ASN A 68 -9.60 -11.59 28.26
CA ASN A 68 -8.59 -12.64 28.12
C ASN A 68 -9.17 -14.01 27.71
N LEU A 69 -10.20 -14.02 26.86
CA LEU A 69 -10.97 -15.23 26.55
C LEU A 69 -10.16 -16.27 25.75
N LEU A 70 -9.06 -15.84 25.13
CA LEU A 70 -8.19 -16.69 24.33
C LEU A 70 -7.00 -17.28 25.11
N ASN A 71 -6.71 -16.80 26.32
CA ASN A 71 -5.62 -17.32 27.18
C ASN A 71 -6.00 -18.61 27.93
N ASN A 72 -6.90 -19.43 27.37
CA ASN A 72 -7.37 -20.64 28.01
C ASN A 72 -6.97 -21.87 27.21
N GLU A 73 -5.93 -22.56 27.68
CA GLU A 73 -5.46 -23.85 27.14
C GLU A 73 -6.60 -24.87 27.02
N ALA A 74 -7.62 -24.80 27.89
CA ALA A 74 -8.78 -25.70 27.83
C ALA A 74 -9.71 -25.47 26.61
N ILE A 75 -9.60 -24.33 25.91
CA ILE A 75 -10.43 -24.00 24.73
C ILE A 75 -9.66 -24.20 23.43
N PHE A 76 -8.37 -23.82 23.40
CA PHE A 76 -7.59 -23.73 22.17
C PHE A 76 -6.38 -24.69 22.10
N GLY A 77 -6.09 -25.44 23.18
CA GLY A 77 -4.94 -26.34 23.28
C GLY A 77 -3.59 -25.61 23.19
N ASP A 78 -2.52 -26.34 22.90
CA ASP A 78 -1.14 -25.81 22.75
C ASP A 78 -0.92 -24.93 21.49
N LYS A 79 -2.00 -24.53 20.78
CA LYS A 79 -1.86 -23.76 19.54
C LYS A 79 -1.59 -22.28 19.86
N PRO A 80 -0.59 -21.65 19.21
CA PRO A 80 -0.31 -20.23 19.42
C PRO A 80 -1.50 -19.37 19.00
N LEU A 81 -1.80 -18.37 19.83
CA LEU A 81 -2.74 -17.30 19.56
C LEU A 81 -2.40 -16.64 18.22
N ASN A 82 -3.28 -16.78 17.24
CA ASN A 82 -3.14 -16.12 15.94
C ASN A 82 -4.49 -15.57 15.44
N ASP A 83 -4.43 -14.78 14.38
CA ASP A 83 -5.57 -14.11 13.77
C ASP A 83 -6.70 -15.08 13.37
N LYS A 84 -6.36 -16.34 13.02
CA LYS A 84 -7.35 -17.36 12.66
C LYS A 84 -8.20 -17.76 13.87
N THR A 85 -7.60 -17.95 15.04
CA THR A 85 -8.33 -18.25 16.28
C THR A 85 -9.20 -17.08 16.74
N MET A 86 -8.72 -15.84 16.60
CA MET A 86 -9.51 -14.65 16.89
C MET A 86 -10.74 -14.57 15.98
N ALA A 87 -10.56 -14.74 14.67
CA ALA A 87 -11.65 -14.70 13.70
C ALA A 87 -12.75 -15.74 13.98
N ILE A 88 -12.38 -16.96 14.41
CA ILE A 88 -13.37 -18.00 14.76
C ILE A 88 -14.14 -17.62 16.03
N ALA A 89 -13.46 -17.11 17.07
CA ALA A 89 -14.11 -16.68 18.30
C ALA A 89 -15.08 -15.52 18.07
N VAL A 90 -14.65 -14.51 17.29
CA VAL A 90 -15.48 -13.37 16.86
C VAL A 90 -16.72 -13.88 16.13
N LYS A 91 -16.56 -14.77 15.14
CA LYS A 91 -17.67 -15.35 14.38
C LYS A 91 -18.67 -16.10 15.25
N LEU A 92 -18.20 -16.92 16.20
CA LEU A 92 -19.08 -17.69 17.09
C LEU A 92 -19.91 -16.79 18.01
N LEU A 93 -19.32 -15.73 18.54
CA LEU A 93 -20.02 -14.77 19.39
C LEU A 93 -21.00 -13.90 18.58
N LEU A 94 -20.62 -13.49 17.37
CA LEU A 94 -21.51 -12.83 16.41
C LEU A 94 -22.72 -13.69 16.06
N ASP A 95 -22.52 -14.99 15.79
CA ASP A 95 -23.61 -15.91 15.48
C ASP A 95 -24.61 -16.05 16.63
N VAL A 96 -24.13 -16.04 17.87
CA VAL A 96 -25.00 -16.03 19.06
C VAL A 96 -25.78 -14.74 19.15
N GLU A 97 -25.09 -13.61 19.03
CA GLU A 97 -25.72 -12.30 19.09
C GLU A 97 -26.79 -12.14 18.03
N ASN A 98 -26.49 -12.51 16.78
CA ASN A 98 -27.43 -12.44 15.66
C ASN A 98 -28.65 -13.33 15.89
N LYS A 99 -28.48 -14.53 16.45
CA LYS A 99 -29.60 -15.40 16.83
C LYS A 99 -30.42 -14.82 17.97
N ALA A 100 -29.78 -14.24 18.98
CA ALA A 100 -30.48 -13.62 20.11
C ALA A 100 -31.24 -12.36 19.67
N ARG A 101 -30.71 -11.59 18.72
CA ARG A 101 -31.36 -10.41 18.13
C ARG A 101 -32.69 -10.72 17.42
N GLN A 102 -32.89 -11.97 16.95
CA GLN A 102 -34.18 -12.41 16.40
C GLN A 102 -35.31 -12.42 17.43
N GLY A 103 -35.00 -12.60 18.72
CA GLY A 103 -35.96 -12.53 19.82
C GLY A 103 -35.88 -11.26 20.66
N GLN A 104 -34.72 -10.59 20.68
CA GLN A 104 -34.45 -9.36 21.42
C GLN A 104 -33.61 -8.40 20.58
N PRO A 105 -34.20 -7.47 19.83
CA PRO A 105 -33.50 -6.63 18.84
C PRO A 105 -32.27 -5.87 19.36
N ASN A 106 -32.24 -5.56 20.66
CA ASN A 106 -31.16 -4.82 21.32
C ASN A 106 -30.16 -5.73 22.05
N PHE A 107 -30.13 -7.02 21.74
CA PHE A 107 -29.19 -7.95 22.37
C PHE A 107 -27.76 -7.63 21.93
N ASP A 108 -26.92 -7.34 22.93
CA ASP A 108 -25.51 -6.99 22.80
C ASP A 108 -24.71 -7.91 23.71
N ILE A 109 -23.96 -8.85 23.12
CA ILE A 109 -23.24 -9.88 23.87
C ILE A 109 -22.15 -9.28 24.76
N THR A 110 -21.52 -8.19 24.32
CA THR A 110 -20.43 -7.50 25.04
C THR A 110 -20.92 -6.79 26.29
N LYS A 111 -22.22 -6.50 26.40
CA LYS A 111 -22.84 -5.87 27.57
C LYS A 111 -23.59 -6.85 28.46
N ILE A 112 -24.13 -7.92 27.87
CA ILE A 112 -24.99 -8.88 28.58
C ILE A 112 -24.17 -10.04 29.14
N TRP A 113 -23.13 -10.48 28.43
CA TRP A 113 -22.29 -11.58 28.89
C TRP A 113 -21.05 -11.03 29.60
N ASN A 114 -20.74 -11.61 30.77
CA ASN A 114 -19.44 -11.44 31.37
C ASN A 114 -18.42 -12.40 30.72
N GLY A 115 -17.13 -12.15 30.94
CA GLY A 115 -16.06 -12.99 30.40
C GLY A 115 -16.22 -14.47 30.70
N GLU A 116 -16.70 -14.84 31.89
CA GLU A 116 -16.89 -16.25 32.27
C GLU A 116 -18.02 -16.95 31.49
N THR A 117 -19.10 -16.23 31.16
CA THR A 117 -20.22 -16.76 30.36
C THR A 117 -19.80 -16.96 28.90
N ALA A 118 -19.11 -15.96 28.34
CA ALA A 118 -18.54 -16.05 26.99
C ALA A 118 -17.51 -17.18 26.89
N LYS A 119 -16.64 -17.29 27.89
CA LYS A 119 -15.67 -18.38 28.05
C LYS A 119 -16.37 -19.74 28.00
N LYS A 120 -17.29 -20.03 28.93
CA LYS A 120 -18.06 -21.29 29.00
C LYS A 120 -18.78 -21.64 27.69
N TYR A 121 -19.27 -20.63 26.97
CA TYR A 121 -19.88 -20.85 25.66
C TYR A 121 -18.86 -21.30 24.62
N LEU A 122 -17.72 -20.59 24.53
CA LEU A 122 -16.63 -20.95 23.62
C LEU A 122 -16.08 -22.34 23.95
N GLU A 123 -15.84 -22.69 25.22
CA GLU A 123 -15.36 -24.04 25.59
C GLU A 123 -16.39 -25.10 25.20
N ARG A 124 -17.69 -24.89 25.41
CA ARG A 124 -18.72 -25.88 25.01
C ARG A 124 -18.84 -26.05 23.50
N LYS A 125 -18.61 -25.00 22.72
CA LYS A 125 -18.69 -25.05 21.25
C LYS A 125 -17.43 -25.63 20.63
N TYR A 126 -16.27 -25.38 21.23
CA TYR A 126 -15.00 -26.00 20.83
C TYR A 126 -14.91 -27.46 21.31
N SER A 127 -15.21 -27.76 22.57
CA SER A 127 -15.11 -29.13 23.13
C SER A 127 -16.15 -30.11 22.58
N LYS A 128 -17.32 -29.64 22.13
CA LYS A 128 -18.32 -30.50 21.45
C LYS A 128 -17.97 -30.84 20.00
N LYS A 129 -16.89 -30.30 19.42
CA LYS A 129 -16.45 -30.65 18.06
C LYS A 129 -15.51 -31.87 18.00
N GLU A 130 -15.16 -32.49 19.14
CA GLU A 130 -14.24 -33.64 19.16
C GLU A 130 -14.89 -35.03 19.25
N VAL A 131 -16.23 -35.16 19.35
CA VAL A 131 -16.84 -36.51 19.41
C VAL A 131 -18.07 -36.58 18.49
N GLN A 132 -17.89 -37.35 17.40
CA GLN A 132 -18.85 -37.74 16.35
C GLN A 132 -19.10 -36.73 15.22
N SER A 133 -18.39 -36.90 14.10
CA SER A 133 -18.93 -37.51 12.87
C SER A 133 -17.93 -37.38 11.74
N ASP A 134 -17.60 -38.50 11.07
CA ASP A 134 -17.05 -38.61 9.71
C ASP A 134 -16.15 -37.46 9.22
N ARG A 135 -14.83 -37.70 9.25
CA ARG A 135 -13.82 -36.89 8.56
C ARG A 135 -14.14 -36.81 7.06
N VAL A 136 -14.85 -35.76 6.67
CA VAL A 136 -14.44 -34.99 5.50
C VAL A 136 -13.43 -33.99 6.04
N GLU A 137 -12.14 -34.28 5.83
CA GLU A 137 -11.09 -33.26 5.97
C GLU A 137 -11.45 -32.14 5.01
N ASP A 138 -12.01 -31.05 5.54
CA ASP A 138 -12.18 -29.83 4.76
C ASP A 138 -10.79 -29.22 4.67
N ASP A 139 -10.07 -29.61 3.64
CA ASP A 139 -8.74 -29.09 3.30
C ASP A 139 -8.76 -27.57 3.42
N THR A 140 -7.72 -27.01 4.06
CA THR A 140 -7.49 -25.57 4.04
C THR A 140 -7.40 -25.08 2.60
N ASP A 141 -7.69 -23.80 2.35
CA ASP A 141 -7.63 -23.25 0.99
C ASP A 141 -6.24 -23.47 0.33
N ASP A 142 -5.17 -23.40 1.13
CA ASP A 142 -3.80 -23.68 0.69
C ASP A 142 -3.60 -25.17 0.35
N GLU A 143 -4.19 -26.08 1.13
CA GLU A 143 -4.17 -27.52 0.86
C GLU A 143 -4.99 -27.88 -0.38
N LYS A 144 -6.15 -27.24 -0.59
CA LYS A 144 -6.98 -27.40 -1.80
C LYS A 144 -6.21 -26.98 -3.04
N TYR A 145 -5.58 -25.80 -2.99
CA TYR A 145 -4.72 -25.31 -4.06
C TYR A 145 -3.51 -26.23 -4.32
N THR A 146 -2.80 -26.63 -3.27
CA THR A 146 -1.61 -27.49 -3.38
C THR A 146 -1.95 -28.87 -3.94
N LYS A 147 -3.10 -29.44 -3.54
CA LYS A 147 -3.61 -30.70 -4.09
C LYS A 147 -3.99 -30.57 -5.56
N ALA A 148 -4.65 -29.48 -5.96
CA ALA A 148 -4.98 -29.22 -7.35
C ALA A 148 -3.72 -29.11 -8.23
N ILE A 149 -2.69 -28.39 -7.78
CA ILE A 149 -1.40 -28.32 -8.49
C ILE A 149 -0.72 -29.67 -8.56
N SER A 150 -0.66 -30.39 -7.43
CA SER A 150 0.01 -31.68 -7.35
C SER A 150 -0.63 -32.70 -8.30
N LYS A 151 -1.97 -32.64 -8.45
CA LYS A 151 -2.71 -33.47 -9.41
C LYS A 151 -2.31 -33.16 -10.85
N VAL A 152 -2.34 -31.90 -11.26
CA VAL A 152 -1.95 -31.49 -12.62
C VAL A 152 -0.49 -31.81 -12.91
N ARG A 153 0.42 -31.56 -11.96
CA ARG A 153 1.85 -31.87 -12.11
C ARG A 153 2.15 -33.37 -12.10
N ALA A 154 1.34 -34.19 -11.42
CA ALA A 154 1.47 -35.65 -11.51
C ALA A 154 1.14 -36.16 -12.92
N GLU A 155 0.18 -35.53 -13.60
CA GLU A 155 -0.20 -35.85 -14.97
C GLU A 155 0.77 -35.24 -16.00
N ASN A 156 1.38 -34.09 -15.68
CA ASN A 156 2.37 -33.43 -16.52
C ASN A 156 3.55 -32.83 -15.71
N PRO A 157 4.60 -33.63 -15.42
CA PRO A 157 5.69 -33.24 -14.52
C PRO A 157 6.51 -32.02 -14.95
N ASN A 158 6.54 -31.72 -16.25
CA ASN A 158 7.32 -30.62 -16.83
C ASN A 158 6.43 -29.47 -17.31
N ILE A 159 5.18 -29.39 -16.83
CA ILE A 159 4.26 -28.31 -17.20
C ILE A 159 4.82 -26.95 -16.75
N ASP A 160 4.93 -26.01 -17.69
CA ASP A 160 5.30 -24.64 -17.36
C ASP A 160 4.17 -23.91 -16.65
N ASN A 161 4.48 -22.83 -15.91
CA ASN A 161 3.48 -22.18 -15.05
C ASN A 161 2.35 -21.53 -15.83
N LEU A 162 2.58 -21.01 -17.03
CA LEU A 162 1.50 -20.43 -17.84
C LEU A 162 0.53 -21.50 -18.32
N THR A 163 1.05 -22.66 -18.74
CA THR A 163 0.23 -23.81 -19.16
C THR A 163 -0.49 -24.40 -17.96
N LEU A 164 0.18 -24.52 -16.81
CA LEU A 164 -0.43 -24.88 -15.53
C LEU A 164 -1.55 -23.93 -15.14
N ALA A 165 -1.34 -22.61 -15.26
CA ALA A 165 -2.35 -21.60 -14.97
C ALA A 165 -3.60 -21.75 -15.86
N LYS A 166 -3.40 -22.01 -17.16
CA LYS A 166 -4.51 -22.26 -18.10
C LYS A 166 -5.25 -23.54 -17.75
N GLU A 167 -4.53 -24.63 -17.48
CA GLU A 167 -5.11 -25.92 -17.10
C GLU A 167 -5.93 -25.81 -15.81
N LEU A 168 -5.38 -25.15 -14.80
CA LEU A 168 -6.05 -24.93 -13.53
C LEU A 168 -7.32 -24.07 -13.69
N LYS A 169 -7.26 -23.02 -14.51
CA LYS A 169 -8.39 -22.14 -14.80
C LYS A 169 -9.50 -22.84 -15.58
N ASP A 170 -9.15 -23.62 -16.60
CA ASP A 170 -10.13 -24.14 -17.56
C ASP A 170 -10.72 -25.48 -17.08
N ASN A 171 -9.93 -26.32 -16.40
CA ASN A 171 -10.32 -27.69 -16.05
C ASN A 171 -10.43 -27.94 -14.54
N HIS A 172 -9.85 -27.09 -13.69
CA HIS A 172 -9.84 -27.26 -12.23
C HIS A 172 -10.39 -26.05 -11.44
N ALA A 173 -11.14 -25.14 -12.07
CA ALA A 173 -11.67 -23.95 -11.40
C ALA A 173 -12.49 -24.26 -10.14
N ASN A 174 -13.19 -25.39 -10.10
CA ASN A 174 -14.00 -25.82 -8.96
C ASN A 174 -13.18 -26.46 -7.83
N ASP A 175 -11.95 -26.87 -8.13
CA ASP A 175 -11.04 -27.54 -7.18
C ASP A 175 -10.14 -26.52 -6.46
N ILE A 176 -10.19 -25.23 -6.85
CA ILE A 176 -9.30 -24.17 -6.39
C ILE A 176 -10.12 -23.10 -5.66
N PRO A 177 -9.64 -22.60 -4.51
CA PRO A 177 -10.32 -21.51 -3.82
C PRO A 177 -10.45 -20.25 -4.71
N PRO A 178 -11.56 -19.49 -4.60
CA PRO A 178 -11.82 -18.35 -5.49
C PRO A 178 -10.71 -17.30 -5.52
N GLU A 179 -10.03 -17.05 -4.39
CA GLU A 179 -8.93 -16.09 -4.31
C GLU A 179 -7.76 -16.53 -5.20
N TYR A 180 -7.33 -17.80 -5.09
CA TYR A 180 -6.27 -18.37 -5.92
C TYR A 180 -6.67 -18.39 -7.40
N LEU A 181 -7.91 -18.79 -7.70
CA LEU A 181 -8.42 -18.77 -9.08
C LEU A 181 -8.38 -17.37 -9.70
N SER A 182 -8.72 -16.33 -8.93
CA SER A 182 -8.66 -14.94 -9.40
C SER A 182 -7.24 -14.51 -9.77
N LYS A 183 -6.23 -14.94 -8.99
CA LYS A 183 -4.81 -14.68 -9.27
C LYS A 183 -4.33 -15.44 -10.51
N ILE A 184 -4.73 -16.70 -10.68
CA ILE A 184 -4.46 -17.50 -11.89
C ILE A 184 -5.02 -16.82 -13.13
N GLN A 185 -6.28 -16.39 -13.05
CA GLN A 185 -6.95 -15.71 -14.15
C GLN A 185 -6.24 -14.43 -14.55
N ALA A 186 -5.73 -13.66 -13.59
CA ALA A 186 -4.96 -12.46 -13.85
C ALA A 186 -3.69 -12.75 -14.67
N PHE A 187 -2.90 -13.77 -14.33
CA PHE A 187 -1.70 -14.14 -15.10
C PHE A 187 -2.03 -14.62 -16.53
N VAL A 188 -3.07 -15.44 -16.67
CA VAL A 188 -3.53 -15.88 -18.01
C VAL A 188 -3.99 -14.67 -18.84
N GLN A 189 -4.67 -13.71 -18.21
CA GLN A 189 -5.14 -12.49 -18.86
C GLN A 189 -3.97 -11.58 -19.27
N MET A 190 -2.93 -11.42 -18.44
CA MET A 190 -1.73 -10.63 -18.79
C MET A 190 -1.06 -11.17 -20.06
N GLN A 191 -0.95 -12.49 -20.19
CA GLN A 191 -0.39 -13.09 -21.40
C GLN A 191 -1.30 -12.93 -22.63
N ALA A 192 -2.63 -12.97 -22.43
CA ALA A 192 -3.59 -12.76 -23.50
C ALA A 192 -3.59 -11.31 -24.03
N LEU A 193 -3.23 -10.33 -23.19
CA LEU A 193 -3.09 -8.93 -23.57
C LEU A 193 -1.80 -8.64 -24.36
N ALA A 194 -0.81 -9.53 -24.32
CA ALA A 194 0.47 -9.34 -24.98
C ALA A 194 0.37 -9.55 -26.50
N LYS A 195 0.92 -8.60 -27.27
CA LYS A 195 1.09 -8.75 -28.73
C LYS A 195 2.28 -9.67 -29.02
N LEU A 196 2.43 -10.11 -30.27
CA LEU A 196 3.44 -11.10 -30.67
C LEU A 196 4.85 -10.79 -30.13
N ASP A 197 5.27 -9.52 -30.22
CA ASP A 197 6.61 -9.08 -29.83
C ASP A 197 6.83 -9.09 -28.30
N ASP A 198 5.77 -8.89 -27.50
CA ASP A 198 5.83 -8.88 -26.02
C ASP A 198 5.53 -10.25 -25.42
N LYS A 199 4.87 -11.12 -26.18
CA LYS A 199 4.26 -12.36 -25.69
C LYS A 199 5.30 -13.34 -25.15
N ASP A 200 6.44 -13.45 -25.81
CA ASP A 200 7.51 -14.37 -25.39
C ASP A 200 8.18 -13.90 -24.11
N ILE A 201 8.42 -12.58 -23.98
CA ILE A 201 9.00 -11.96 -22.77
C ILE A 201 8.05 -12.15 -21.58
N VAL A 202 6.77 -11.85 -21.75
CA VAL A 202 5.75 -12.02 -20.70
C VAL A 202 5.60 -13.49 -20.31
N THR A 203 5.60 -14.38 -21.29
CA THR A 203 5.50 -15.83 -21.06
C THR A 203 6.70 -16.33 -20.24
N ALA A 204 7.91 -15.90 -20.59
CA ALA A 204 9.12 -16.25 -19.84
C ALA A 204 9.05 -15.76 -18.38
N LYS A 205 8.59 -14.52 -18.15
CA LYS A 205 8.44 -13.95 -16.80
C LYS A 205 7.40 -14.68 -15.95
N ILE A 206 6.26 -15.07 -16.52
CA ILE A 206 5.25 -15.86 -15.80
C ILE A 206 5.82 -17.24 -15.46
N ASN A 207 6.57 -17.84 -16.39
CA ASN A 207 7.18 -19.15 -16.20
C ASN A 207 8.32 -19.15 -15.17
N SER A 208 8.93 -18.01 -14.86
CA SER A 208 9.93 -17.89 -13.79
C SER A 208 9.34 -17.77 -12.38
N LEU A 209 8.02 -17.62 -12.25
CA LEU A 209 7.37 -17.54 -10.93
C LEU A 209 7.39 -18.89 -10.20
N ASP A 210 7.32 -18.87 -8.88
CA ASP A 210 7.14 -20.09 -8.10
C ASP A 210 5.68 -20.22 -7.66
N PHE A 211 4.99 -21.24 -8.19
CA PHE A 211 3.60 -21.57 -7.82
C PHE A 211 3.53 -22.64 -6.72
N SER A 212 4.66 -23.21 -6.30
CA SER A 212 4.69 -24.31 -5.32
C SER A 212 4.39 -23.87 -3.89
N ALA A 213 4.67 -22.60 -3.56
CA ALA A 213 4.44 -22.02 -2.24
C ALA A 213 3.20 -21.09 -2.19
N GLY A 214 2.41 -21.03 -3.26
CA GLY A 214 1.29 -20.11 -3.43
C GLY A 214 1.38 -19.33 -4.74
N ILE A 215 0.36 -18.53 -5.04
CA ILE A 215 0.34 -17.72 -6.27
C ILE A 215 0.82 -16.30 -5.95
N PRO A 216 1.88 -15.82 -6.62
CA PRO A 216 2.37 -14.46 -6.43
C PRO A 216 1.29 -13.42 -6.71
N SER A 217 1.39 -12.26 -6.05
CA SER A 217 0.46 -11.14 -6.27
C SER A 217 0.53 -10.69 -7.74
N PRO A 218 -0.59 -10.74 -8.50
CA PRO A 218 -0.60 -10.25 -9.88
C PRO A 218 -0.32 -8.75 -9.98
N ILE A 219 -0.76 -7.98 -8.98
CA ILE A 219 -0.53 -6.53 -8.93
C ILE A 219 0.97 -6.24 -8.77
N LEU A 220 1.61 -6.86 -7.77
CA LEU A 220 3.04 -6.69 -7.54
C LEU A 220 3.86 -7.16 -8.74
N PHE A 221 3.45 -8.24 -9.40
CA PHE A 221 4.08 -8.71 -10.62
C PHE A 221 3.99 -7.68 -11.75
N VAL A 222 2.83 -7.05 -11.94
CA VAL A 222 2.69 -5.99 -12.96
C VAL A 222 3.61 -4.82 -12.64
N GLU A 223 3.59 -4.33 -11.41
CA GLU A 223 4.42 -3.20 -10.98
C GLU A 223 5.92 -3.50 -11.15
N THR A 224 6.37 -4.67 -10.71
CA THR A 224 7.79 -5.00 -10.60
C THR A 224 8.39 -5.66 -11.84
N GLN A 225 7.59 -6.37 -12.65
CA GLN A 225 8.10 -7.17 -13.78
C GLN A 225 7.57 -6.69 -15.14
N ILE A 226 6.47 -5.94 -15.19
CA ILE A 226 5.86 -5.48 -16.44
C ILE A 226 6.08 -3.98 -16.64
N LEU A 227 5.69 -3.13 -15.69
CA LEU A 227 5.78 -1.66 -15.83
C LEU A 227 7.22 -1.17 -15.80
N SER A 228 8.09 -1.86 -15.06
CA SER A 228 9.51 -1.57 -14.94
C SER A 228 10.35 -2.06 -16.13
N ASP A 229 9.87 -3.00 -16.96
CA ASP A 229 10.69 -3.66 -17.98
C ASP A 229 10.69 -2.89 -19.31
N ASP A 230 11.82 -2.27 -19.64
CA ASP A 230 12.03 -1.50 -20.86
C ASP A 230 12.03 -2.35 -22.15
N ASN A 231 12.19 -3.67 -22.05
CA ASN A 231 12.13 -4.58 -23.20
C ASN A 231 10.69 -4.87 -23.65
N LEU A 232 9.68 -4.51 -22.84
CA LEU A 232 8.28 -4.59 -23.22
C LEU A 232 7.85 -3.32 -23.97
N SER A 233 6.89 -3.45 -24.86
CA SER A 233 6.33 -2.30 -25.55
C SER A 233 5.54 -1.41 -24.61
N GLU A 234 5.62 -0.09 -24.83
CA GLU A 234 4.84 0.89 -24.07
C GLU A 234 3.34 0.65 -24.22
N SER A 235 2.89 0.27 -25.42
CA SER A 235 1.49 -0.11 -25.70
C SER A 235 1.01 -1.26 -24.82
N TYR A 236 1.87 -2.24 -24.54
CA TYR A 236 1.50 -3.36 -23.68
C TYR A 236 1.46 -2.94 -22.20
N ARG A 237 2.49 -2.22 -21.72
CA ARG A 237 2.53 -1.70 -20.34
C ARG A 237 1.29 -0.85 -20.03
N ASP A 238 0.89 0.05 -20.92
CA ASP A 238 -0.33 0.86 -20.79
C ASP A 238 -1.60 0.01 -20.75
N THR A 239 -1.68 -1.02 -21.60
CA THR A 239 -2.85 -1.90 -21.67
C THR A 239 -3.02 -2.70 -20.38
N VAL A 240 -1.94 -3.24 -19.84
CA VAL A 240 -1.94 -4.00 -18.59
C VAL A 240 -2.24 -3.08 -17.42
N ALA A 241 -1.57 -1.92 -17.31
CA ALA A 241 -1.86 -0.95 -16.25
C ALA A 241 -3.33 -0.56 -16.21
N LYS A 242 -3.93 -0.25 -17.36
CA LYS A 242 -5.36 0.04 -17.47
C LYS A 242 -6.23 -1.15 -17.06
N GLN A 243 -5.87 -2.38 -17.47
CA GLN A 243 -6.63 -3.58 -17.11
C GLN A 243 -6.68 -3.82 -15.61
N PHE A 244 -5.59 -3.53 -14.91
CA PHE A 244 -5.45 -3.74 -13.46
C PHE A 244 -5.69 -2.47 -12.63
N ASN A 245 -6.14 -1.38 -13.27
CA ASN A 245 -6.33 -0.07 -12.66
C ASN A 245 -5.10 0.42 -11.88
N LEU A 246 -3.92 0.18 -12.45
CA LEU A 246 -2.64 0.60 -11.89
C LEU A 246 -2.19 1.90 -12.54
N PRO A 247 -1.64 2.84 -11.75
CA PRO A 247 -0.96 3.99 -12.32
C PRO A 247 0.26 3.50 -13.12
N ASN A 248 0.31 3.80 -14.42
CA ASN A 248 1.53 3.64 -15.21
C ASN A 248 2.25 4.99 -15.25
N PRO A 249 3.25 5.24 -14.39
CA PRO A 249 4.01 6.47 -14.49
C PRO A 249 4.76 6.46 -15.83
N ARG A 250 4.24 7.23 -16.79
CA ARG A 250 4.88 7.48 -18.10
C ARG A 250 6.21 8.23 -17.97
N VAL A 251 6.53 8.67 -16.77
CA VAL A 251 7.62 9.59 -16.49
C VAL A 251 8.54 8.94 -15.47
N LYS A 252 9.69 8.47 -15.94
CA LYS A 252 10.66 7.69 -15.16
C LYS A 252 11.82 8.54 -14.64
N THR A 253 12.01 9.75 -15.13
CA THR A 253 13.14 10.62 -14.75
C THR A 253 12.69 12.06 -14.54
N GLY A 254 13.48 12.83 -13.80
CA GLY A 254 13.25 14.28 -13.64
C GLY A 254 13.18 15.02 -14.98
N GLY A 255 14.01 14.65 -15.96
CA GLY A 255 14.01 15.25 -17.29
C GLY A 255 12.74 14.95 -18.09
N GLN A 256 12.21 13.74 -18.00
CA GLN A 256 10.92 13.42 -18.63
C GLN A 256 9.76 14.19 -17.96
N VAL A 257 9.82 14.45 -16.65
CA VAL A 257 8.82 15.31 -15.97
C VAL A 257 8.94 16.73 -16.48
N ASN A 258 10.17 17.23 -16.57
CA ASN A 258 10.45 18.57 -17.05
C ASN A 258 9.92 18.76 -18.49
N GLN A 259 10.15 17.77 -19.37
CA GLN A 259 9.65 17.74 -20.74
C GLN A 259 8.12 17.65 -20.79
N ALA A 260 7.49 16.84 -19.95
CA ALA A 260 6.02 16.79 -19.88
C ALA A 260 5.44 18.15 -19.49
N LEU A 261 6.01 18.82 -18.49
CA LEU A 261 5.59 20.15 -18.05
C LEU A 261 5.91 21.29 -19.04
N ASP A 262 6.68 21.00 -20.10
CA ASP A 262 6.89 21.92 -21.22
C ASP A 262 5.75 21.91 -22.22
N ALA A 263 4.87 20.90 -22.19
CA ALA A 263 3.72 20.83 -23.08
C ALA A 263 2.84 22.07 -22.93
N ARG A 264 2.40 22.60 -24.06
CA ARG A 264 1.49 23.75 -24.15
C ARG A 264 0.25 23.36 -24.94
N ASP A 265 -0.88 23.94 -24.58
CA ASP A 265 -2.09 23.91 -25.39
C ASP A 265 -1.95 24.82 -26.63
N PRO A 266 -2.90 24.78 -27.60
CA PRO A 266 -2.87 25.63 -28.79
C PRO A 266 -2.85 27.14 -28.50
N ASP A 267 -3.32 27.55 -27.33
CA ASP A 267 -3.37 28.96 -26.89
C ASP A 267 -2.07 29.38 -26.18
N GLY A 268 -1.11 28.46 -26.02
CA GLY A 268 0.20 28.70 -25.40
C GLY A 268 0.22 28.55 -23.88
N ASN A 269 -0.87 28.07 -23.26
CA ASN A 269 -0.92 27.84 -21.82
C ASN A 269 -0.29 26.48 -21.44
N PRO A 270 0.26 26.32 -20.23
CA PRO A 270 0.73 25.04 -19.73
C PRO A 270 -0.36 23.96 -19.76
N LEU A 271 -0.07 22.81 -20.36
CA LEU A 271 -1.01 21.69 -20.44
C LEU A 271 -1.25 21.05 -19.05
N TYR A 272 -0.21 21.06 -18.22
CA TYR A 272 -0.22 20.45 -16.89
C TYR A 272 -0.21 21.50 -15.79
N THR A 273 -1.35 21.68 -15.15
CA THR A 273 -1.59 22.67 -14.08
C THR A 273 -2.01 21.96 -12.79
N ALA A 274 -2.18 22.68 -11.67
CA ALA A 274 -2.64 22.08 -10.41
C ALA A 274 -3.98 21.32 -10.54
N ALA A 275 -4.83 21.72 -11.49
CA ALA A 275 -6.11 21.09 -11.80
C ALA A 275 -6.01 19.88 -12.74
N ASN A 276 -4.91 19.77 -13.49
CA ASN A 276 -4.62 18.67 -14.40
C ASN A 276 -3.12 18.34 -14.33
N PRO A 277 -2.66 17.75 -13.22
CA PRO A 277 -1.24 17.51 -13.02
C PRO A 277 -0.75 16.29 -13.82
N VAL A 278 0.57 16.20 -14.00
CA VAL A 278 1.24 14.96 -14.38
C VAL A 278 1.16 14.02 -13.19
N ASP A 279 0.56 12.84 -13.39
CA ASP A 279 0.54 11.80 -12.37
C ASP A 279 1.86 11.03 -12.34
N ILE A 280 2.47 10.97 -11.16
CA ILE A 280 3.73 10.26 -10.89
C ILE A 280 3.48 8.95 -10.11
N GLY A 281 2.26 8.74 -9.57
CA GLY A 281 1.88 7.58 -8.74
C GLY A 281 1.87 7.86 -7.24
N ARG A 282 1.19 6.98 -6.46
CA ARG A 282 1.08 7.00 -4.97
C ARG A 282 0.87 8.41 -4.38
N ASN A 283 -0.13 9.14 -4.86
CA ASN A 283 -0.49 10.52 -4.44
C ASN A 283 0.59 11.59 -4.69
N THR A 284 1.57 11.30 -5.56
CA THR A 284 2.61 12.24 -5.99
C THR A 284 2.30 12.74 -7.40
N GLN A 285 2.31 14.06 -7.58
CA GLN A 285 1.85 14.72 -8.80
C GLN A 285 2.74 15.90 -9.14
N ALA A 286 3.03 16.17 -10.41
CA ALA A 286 3.86 17.28 -10.84
C ALA A 286 3.07 18.26 -11.72
N TYR A 287 3.27 19.57 -11.56
CA TYR A 287 2.51 20.56 -12.32
C TYR A 287 3.20 21.93 -12.44
N VAL A 288 2.67 22.79 -13.32
CA VAL A 288 3.10 24.18 -13.51
C VAL A 288 2.17 25.13 -12.76
N LYS A 289 2.74 26.00 -11.93
CA LYS A 289 2.05 27.06 -11.18
C LYS A 289 1.70 28.26 -12.08
N PRO A 290 0.74 29.12 -11.67
CA PRO A 290 0.36 30.31 -12.46
C PRO A 290 1.50 31.29 -12.72
N ASP A 291 2.51 31.33 -11.84
CA ASP A 291 3.72 32.16 -11.98
C ASP A 291 4.78 31.52 -12.92
N GLY A 292 4.50 30.34 -13.48
CA GLY A 292 5.40 29.60 -14.34
C GLY A 292 6.40 28.71 -13.60
N SER A 293 6.45 28.76 -12.27
CA SER A 293 7.25 27.86 -11.46
C SER A 293 6.67 26.44 -11.54
N ARG A 294 7.47 25.43 -11.19
CA ARG A 294 7.05 24.03 -11.17
C ARG A 294 7.01 23.53 -9.75
N ALA A 295 6.17 22.55 -9.48
CA ALA A 295 6.14 21.88 -8.20
C ALA A 295 5.73 20.42 -8.33
N VAL A 296 6.22 19.63 -7.39
CA VAL A 296 5.69 18.30 -7.08
C VAL A 296 4.82 18.47 -5.86
N ARG A 297 3.58 18.00 -5.95
CA ARG A 297 2.59 17.93 -4.89
C ARG A 297 2.50 16.50 -4.39
N VAL A 298 2.44 16.37 -3.08
CA VAL A 298 2.02 15.15 -2.40
C VAL A 298 0.68 15.42 -1.77
N ASP A 299 -0.34 14.67 -2.18
CA ASP A 299 -1.67 14.73 -1.59
C ASP A 299 -1.74 13.78 -0.37
N MET A 300 -1.98 14.40 0.79
CA MET A 300 -1.96 13.74 2.08
C MET A 300 -3.39 13.43 2.53
N GLY A 301 -3.58 12.33 3.26
CA GLY A 301 -4.88 11.93 3.80
C GLY A 301 -5.49 12.94 4.78
N ASP A 302 -4.71 13.90 5.28
CA ASP A 302 -5.12 14.99 6.17
C ASP A 302 -5.72 16.22 5.44
N GLY A 303 -5.75 16.18 4.10
CA GLY A 303 -6.29 17.24 3.26
C GLY A 303 -5.35 18.44 3.06
N ARG A 304 -4.08 18.37 3.51
CA ARG A 304 -3.08 19.42 3.32
C ARG A 304 -2.00 18.96 2.34
N PRO A 305 -2.10 19.31 1.05
CA PRO A 305 -1.05 18.99 0.11
C PRO A 305 0.23 19.70 0.50
N ARG A 306 1.35 19.00 0.36
CA ARG A 306 2.67 19.60 0.51
C ARG A 306 3.36 19.64 -0.83
N GLU A 307 4.13 20.70 -1.05
CA GLU A 307 4.69 21.01 -2.36
C GLU A 307 6.18 21.29 -2.28
N ILE A 308 6.94 20.68 -3.19
CA ILE A 308 8.36 20.98 -3.39
C ILE A 308 8.49 21.71 -4.72
N PRO A 309 8.81 23.02 -4.70
CA PRO A 309 9.00 23.77 -5.94
C PRO A 309 10.35 23.46 -6.59
N TRP A 310 10.41 23.64 -7.90
CA TRP A 310 11.67 23.81 -8.62
C TRP A 310 11.53 24.86 -9.73
N ASP A 311 12.65 25.50 -10.04
CA ASP A 311 12.76 26.37 -11.20
C ASP A 311 13.32 25.59 -12.40
N ARG A 312 12.58 25.62 -13.51
CA ARG A 312 12.93 24.97 -14.78
C ARG A 312 14.31 25.36 -15.29
N ASN A 313 14.70 26.62 -15.11
CA ASN A 313 15.86 27.20 -15.80
C ASN A 313 17.17 27.01 -15.02
N THR A 314 17.08 26.73 -13.72
CA THR A 314 18.25 26.68 -12.83
C THR A 314 18.52 25.29 -12.29
N GLU A 315 17.52 24.42 -12.26
CA GLU A 315 17.69 23.06 -11.72
C GLU A 315 17.88 22.04 -12.83
N SER A 316 18.94 21.22 -12.70
CA SER A 316 19.19 20.09 -13.59
C SER A 316 18.12 18.99 -13.41
N ASP A 317 17.87 18.22 -14.46
CA ASP A 317 16.96 17.07 -14.46
C ASP A 317 17.23 16.09 -13.30
N ASP A 318 18.50 15.94 -12.89
CA ASP A 318 18.86 15.08 -11.76
C ASP A 318 18.35 15.58 -10.41
N VAL A 319 18.35 16.90 -10.22
CA VAL A 319 17.81 17.54 -9.01
C VAL A 319 16.30 17.35 -8.99
N ILE A 320 15.63 17.52 -10.13
CA ILE A 320 14.19 17.33 -10.28
C ILE A 320 13.81 15.88 -9.92
N GLY A 321 14.52 14.88 -10.49
CA GLY A 321 14.28 13.46 -10.18
C GLY A 321 14.50 13.13 -8.69
N THR A 322 15.51 13.75 -8.07
CA THR A 322 15.79 13.61 -6.63
C THR A 322 14.64 14.18 -5.79
N LYS A 323 14.18 15.40 -6.08
CA LYS A 323 13.05 16.05 -5.37
C LYS A 323 11.76 15.25 -5.48
N ILE A 324 11.46 14.73 -6.65
CA ILE A 324 10.25 13.92 -6.89
C ILE A 324 10.34 12.58 -6.16
N SER A 325 11.52 11.96 -6.16
CA SER A 325 11.73 10.72 -5.42
C SER A 325 11.58 10.93 -3.92
N LEU A 326 12.13 12.02 -3.37
CA LEU A 326 11.92 12.41 -1.97
C LEU A 326 10.44 12.59 -1.65
N ALA A 327 9.71 13.35 -2.46
CA ALA A 327 8.27 13.52 -2.33
C ALA A 327 7.54 12.17 -2.28
N LYS A 328 7.97 11.22 -3.11
CA LYS A 328 7.37 9.90 -3.20
C LYS A 328 7.70 8.98 -2.01
N ILE A 329 8.95 8.96 -1.53
CA ILE A 329 9.30 8.28 -0.27
C ILE A 329 8.41 8.82 0.83
N TRP A 330 8.35 10.13 0.93
CA TRP A 330 7.64 10.81 1.98
C TRP A 330 6.12 10.56 1.92
N ALA A 331 5.53 10.60 0.72
CA ALA A 331 4.14 10.21 0.46
C ALA A 331 3.85 8.77 0.90
N VAL A 332 4.70 7.82 0.50
CA VAL A 332 4.48 6.40 0.83
C VAL A 332 4.55 6.18 2.33
N ASN A 333 5.56 6.75 2.98
CA ASN A 333 5.81 6.56 4.41
C ASN A 333 4.79 7.28 5.30
N GLU A 334 4.32 8.48 4.94
CA GLU A 334 3.27 9.16 5.73
C GLU A 334 1.97 8.35 5.76
N TRP A 335 1.57 7.78 4.64
CA TRP A 335 0.40 6.90 4.60
C TRP A 335 0.51 5.70 5.55
N ASP A 336 1.74 5.28 5.84
CA ASP A 336 2.06 4.19 6.77
C ASP A 336 2.40 4.72 8.20
N GLY A 337 2.22 6.03 8.44
CA GLY A 337 2.51 6.73 9.71
C GLY A 337 3.99 7.09 9.94
N GLN A 338 4.88 6.76 9.01
CA GLN A 338 6.34 6.80 9.19
C GLN A 338 6.99 8.08 8.63
N THR A 339 6.25 9.17 8.63
CA THR A 339 6.58 10.43 7.94
C THR A 339 7.93 11.02 8.31
N ASP A 340 8.15 11.24 9.60
CA ASP A 340 9.35 11.90 10.11
C ASP A 340 10.53 10.94 10.22
N PHE A 341 10.24 9.65 10.07
CA PHE A 341 11.15 8.56 10.36
C PHE A 341 12.31 8.53 9.37
N PHE A 342 12.05 8.39 8.07
CA PHE A 342 13.14 8.22 7.09
C PHE A 342 14.13 9.37 7.08
N GLY A 343 13.62 10.60 6.99
CA GLY A 343 14.49 11.76 6.87
C GLY A 343 15.47 11.86 8.03
N GLU A 344 14.95 11.86 9.25
CA GLU A 344 15.75 11.96 10.46
C GLU A 344 16.64 10.72 10.67
N SER A 345 16.17 9.53 10.25
CA SER A 345 16.87 8.25 10.41
C SER A 345 18.20 8.21 9.69
N ILE A 346 18.35 8.87 8.55
CA ILE A 346 19.56 8.83 7.72
C ILE A 346 20.07 10.24 7.42
N ASP A 347 19.73 11.19 8.31
CA ASP A 347 20.11 12.59 8.24
C ASP A 347 19.81 13.25 6.87
N ILE A 348 18.65 12.90 6.30
CA ILE A 348 17.96 13.64 5.27
C ILE A 348 17.03 14.63 5.99
N GLU A 349 17.40 15.90 6.03
CA GLU A 349 16.54 16.90 6.65
C GLU A 349 15.14 16.93 6.02
N ASN A 350 14.10 16.71 6.83
CA ASN A 350 12.70 16.62 6.38
C ASN A 350 12.07 17.98 6.06
N ASP A 351 12.73 19.09 6.38
CA ASP A 351 12.18 20.41 6.11
C ASP A 351 12.06 20.64 4.59
N ILE A 352 10.86 20.96 4.11
CA ILE A 352 10.62 21.28 2.69
C ILE A 352 11.55 22.40 2.19
N LEU A 353 12.01 23.26 3.10
CA LEU A 353 13.00 24.30 2.80
C LEU A 353 14.42 23.73 2.60
N SER A 354 14.80 22.67 3.33
CA SER A 354 16.08 21.97 3.16
C SER A 354 16.21 21.34 1.77
N GLN A 355 15.07 20.97 1.18
CA GLN A 355 14.96 20.34 -0.14
C GLN A 355 15.20 21.35 -1.29
N THR A 356 15.45 22.61 -0.97
CA THR A 356 15.90 23.63 -1.94
C THR A 356 17.38 23.99 -1.77
N ASP A 357 18.06 23.47 -0.74
CA ASP A 357 19.49 23.68 -0.49
C ASP A 357 20.32 22.69 -1.34
N PRO A 358 21.20 23.16 -2.24
CA PRO A 358 22.02 22.31 -3.09
C PRO A 358 22.93 21.32 -2.34
N GLN A 359 23.45 21.71 -1.16
CA GLN A 359 24.34 20.83 -0.38
C GLN A 359 23.54 19.67 0.23
N LYS A 360 22.36 19.98 0.76
CA LYS A 360 21.46 18.97 1.34
C LYS A 360 20.90 18.04 0.28
N LEU A 361 20.53 18.58 -0.89
CA LEU A 361 20.14 17.77 -2.06
C LEU A 361 21.26 16.84 -2.54
N THR A 362 22.52 17.28 -2.46
CA THR A 362 23.67 16.42 -2.78
C THR A 362 23.80 15.28 -1.77
N LYS A 363 23.65 15.57 -0.47
CA LYS A 363 23.64 14.55 0.58
C LYS A 363 22.53 13.52 0.37
N VAL A 364 21.30 13.99 0.11
CA VAL A 364 20.15 13.15 -0.24
C VAL A 364 20.47 12.26 -1.44
N ARG A 365 20.99 12.85 -2.52
CA ARG A 365 21.32 12.10 -3.73
C ARG A 365 22.34 11.00 -3.44
N ASN A 366 23.37 11.29 -2.64
CA ASN A 366 24.38 10.30 -2.25
C ASN A 366 23.78 9.18 -1.38
N THR A 367 22.84 9.50 -0.50
CA THR A 367 22.10 8.50 0.27
C THR A 367 21.23 7.63 -0.64
N MET A 368 20.42 8.25 -1.51
CA MET A 368 19.61 7.53 -2.49
C MET A 368 20.47 6.68 -3.43
N ASN A 369 21.64 7.17 -3.82
CA ASN A 369 22.65 6.41 -4.55
C ASN A 369 23.13 5.17 -3.80
N ALA A 370 23.39 5.30 -2.51
CA ALA A 370 23.80 4.18 -1.67
C ALA A 370 22.67 3.14 -1.55
N ILE A 371 21.43 3.59 -1.35
CA ILE A 371 20.27 2.71 -1.15
C ILE A 371 19.83 2.05 -2.47
N PHE A 372 19.77 2.81 -3.57
CA PHE A 372 19.13 2.41 -4.83
C PHE A 372 20.07 2.25 -6.02
N GLY A 373 21.20 2.97 -6.05
CA GLY A 373 22.00 3.16 -7.27
C GLY A 373 22.70 1.91 -7.82
N GLY A 374 22.72 0.80 -7.10
CA GLY A 374 23.47 -0.39 -7.50
C GLY A 374 24.93 -0.05 -7.85
N THR A 375 25.51 -0.72 -8.85
CA THR A 375 26.89 -0.47 -9.33
C THR A 375 27.02 0.70 -10.31
N ARG A 376 25.92 1.23 -10.87
CA ARG A 376 25.95 2.30 -11.89
C ARG A 376 25.63 3.70 -11.36
N GLY A 377 25.10 3.80 -10.14
CA GLY A 377 24.60 5.04 -9.57
C GLY A 377 23.14 5.32 -9.96
N PHE A 378 22.53 6.20 -9.18
CA PHE A 378 21.20 6.79 -9.33
C PHE A 378 21.24 7.80 -10.47
N ASP A 379 20.71 7.40 -11.63
CA ASP A 379 20.64 8.18 -12.87
C ASP A 379 19.38 9.07 -12.91
N ALA A 380 19.04 9.67 -11.76
CA ALA A 380 17.83 10.49 -11.59
C ALA A 380 16.50 9.82 -11.97
N VAL A 381 16.49 8.49 -12.00
CA VAL A 381 15.29 7.69 -12.13
C VAL A 381 14.43 7.95 -10.90
N ILE A 382 13.20 8.41 -11.13
CA ILE A 382 12.22 8.58 -10.07
C ILE A 382 11.94 7.20 -9.51
N ILE A 383 12.15 7.03 -8.21
CA ILE A 383 11.96 5.74 -7.55
C ILE A 383 10.52 5.22 -7.73
N GLN A 384 10.37 3.91 -7.71
CA GLN A 384 9.09 3.24 -7.79
C GLN A 384 8.40 3.16 -6.41
N ASP A 385 7.11 2.81 -6.39
CA ASP A 385 6.30 2.75 -5.16
C ASP A 385 6.84 1.69 -4.19
N ASN A 386 7.28 0.54 -4.72
CA ASN A 386 7.91 -0.53 -3.96
C ASN A 386 9.28 -0.12 -3.40
N GLU A 387 10.06 0.70 -4.14
CA GLU A 387 11.33 1.24 -3.67
C GLU A 387 11.13 2.26 -2.54
N ALA A 388 10.09 3.08 -2.65
CA ALA A 388 9.66 3.99 -1.58
C ALA A 388 9.16 3.23 -0.34
N ALA A 389 8.44 2.11 -0.51
CA ALA A 389 7.99 1.25 0.58
C ALA A 389 9.14 0.46 1.22
N PHE A 390 10.13 0.03 0.41
CA PHE A 390 11.36 -0.60 0.90
C PHE A 390 12.08 0.33 1.87
N VAL A 391 12.12 1.63 1.60
CA VAL A 391 12.74 2.60 2.49
C VAL A 391 12.10 2.60 3.88
N GLY A 392 10.77 2.60 3.98
CA GLY A 392 10.08 2.52 5.27
C GLY A 392 10.43 1.25 6.04
N TRP A 393 10.43 0.12 5.33
CA TRP A 393 10.83 -1.17 5.90
C TRP A 393 12.30 -1.20 6.33
N PHE A 394 13.22 -0.63 5.54
CA PHE A 394 14.64 -0.55 5.86
C PHE A 394 14.90 0.28 7.12
N ASN A 395 14.14 1.35 7.33
CA ASN A 395 14.31 2.20 8.52
C ASN A 395 13.99 1.46 9.84
N GLN A 396 13.24 0.37 9.81
CA GLN A 396 13.00 -0.44 11.01
C GLN A 396 14.29 -1.07 11.57
N PHE A 397 15.35 -1.21 10.77
CA PHE A 397 16.68 -1.57 11.29
C PHE A 397 17.32 -0.45 12.08
N LEU A 398 16.95 0.79 11.80
CA LEU A 398 17.48 1.97 12.48
C LEU A 398 16.66 2.27 13.73
N PHE A 399 15.39 1.84 13.79
CA PHE A 399 14.56 1.94 14.99
C PHE A 399 13.63 0.74 15.14
N PRO A 400 13.89 -0.12 16.13
CA PRO A 400 13.15 -1.36 16.33
C PRO A 400 11.83 -1.18 17.12
N LYS A 401 11.51 0.02 17.64
CA LYS A 401 10.26 0.30 18.35
C LYS A 401 9.76 1.72 18.09
N GLY A 402 8.46 1.84 17.83
CA GLY A 402 7.71 3.09 17.92
C GLY A 402 6.45 3.03 17.08
N ASP A 403 5.28 3.12 17.71
CA ASP A 403 4.06 3.52 17.02
C ASP A 403 4.36 4.77 16.22
N ALA A 404 4.05 4.74 14.94
CA ALA A 404 4.37 5.76 13.95
C ALA A 404 3.43 6.98 14.12
N ALA A 405 3.33 7.50 15.34
CA ALA A 405 2.58 8.68 15.68
C ALA A 405 3.53 9.87 15.81
N ILE A 406 3.13 10.99 15.22
CA ILE A 406 3.79 12.30 15.28
C ILE A 406 4.08 12.66 16.75
N GLY A 407 5.33 12.51 17.20
CA GLY A 407 5.77 13.00 18.53
C GLY A 407 6.73 12.11 19.33
N ASP A 408 6.75 10.79 19.13
CA ASP A 408 7.54 9.84 19.95
C ASP A 408 8.86 9.39 19.27
N PHE A 409 9.44 10.25 18.44
CA PHE A 409 10.66 9.95 17.70
C PHE A 409 11.91 10.03 18.61
N ASP A 410 12.50 8.87 18.93
CA ASP A 410 13.74 8.78 19.70
C ASP A 410 14.98 8.95 18.79
N LYS A 411 15.40 10.22 18.62
CA LYS A 411 16.59 10.60 17.83
C LYS A 411 17.87 9.93 18.32
N GLU A 412 17.98 9.68 19.62
CA GLU A 412 19.22 9.17 20.23
C GLU A 412 19.38 7.68 19.93
N THR A 413 18.29 6.91 20.03
CA THR A 413 18.25 5.51 19.59
C THR A 413 18.57 5.38 18.09
N ALA A 414 18.08 6.31 17.25
CA ALA A 414 18.42 6.37 15.82
C ALA A 414 19.93 6.42 15.54
N VAL A 415 20.58 7.37 16.20
CA VAL A 415 21.98 7.68 16.02
C VAL A 415 22.80 6.51 16.52
N THR A 416 22.47 6.00 17.71
CA THR A 416 23.11 4.84 18.32
C THR A 416 23.01 3.62 17.42
N ASN A 417 21.83 3.33 16.85
CA ASN A 417 21.65 2.18 15.97
C ASN A 417 22.43 2.31 14.66
N ARG A 418 22.53 3.53 14.10
CA ARG A 418 23.35 3.80 12.91
C ARG A 418 24.84 3.63 13.17
N GLU A 419 25.33 4.13 14.30
CA GLU A 419 26.71 3.90 14.73
C GLU A 419 26.96 2.40 14.95
N ASN A 420 26.01 1.69 15.57
CA ASN A 420 26.09 0.26 15.84
C ASN A 420 26.02 -0.64 14.60
N ILE A 421 25.62 -0.12 13.44
CA ILE A 421 25.73 -0.82 12.14
C ILE A 421 26.78 -0.18 11.22
N GLY A 422 27.53 0.81 11.72
CA GLY A 422 28.61 1.47 10.99
C GLY A 422 28.17 2.42 9.86
N ILE A 423 26.88 2.75 9.75
CA ILE A 423 26.40 3.76 8.79
C ILE A 423 26.92 5.15 9.18
N ASN A 424 26.99 5.43 10.48
CA ASN A 424 27.67 6.61 11.00
C ASN A 424 29.03 6.19 11.57
N PRO A 425 30.13 6.88 11.22
CA PRO A 425 31.39 6.72 11.94
C PRO A 425 31.19 7.07 13.42
N LYS A 426 31.83 6.30 14.32
CA LYS A 426 31.71 6.51 15.77
C LYS A 426 32.05 7.95 16.16
N GLY A 427 31.13 8.64 16.83
CA GLY A 427 31.32 10.01 17.30
C GLY A 427 31.13 11.08 16.21
N HIS A 428 30.66 10.69 15.02
CA HIS A 428 30.35 11.57 13.90
C HIS A 428 28.91 11.32 13.40
N PRO A 429 27.88 11.64 14.21
CA PRO A 429 26.47 11.39 13.89
C PRO A 429 25.95 12.16 12.66
N GLU A 430 26.67 13.18 12.21
CA GLU A 430 26.40 13.99 11.02
C GLU A 430 26.96 13.38 9.72
N GLU A 431 27.94 12.49 9.81
CA GLU A 431 28.63 11.90 8.66
C GLU A 431 28.02 10.55 8.28
N ILE A 432 27.78 10.32 6.98
CA ILE A 432 27.25 9.06 6.48
C ILE A 432 28.38 8.31 5.75
N ASP A 433 28.66 7.10 6.20
CA ASP A 433 29.47 6.14 5.46
C ASP A 433 28.61 5.50 4.35
N TYR A 434 28.70 6.07 3.16
CA TYR A 434 27.91 5.63 2.00
C TYR A 434 28.27 4.21 1.51
N GLU A 435 29.46 3.70 1.85
CA GLU A 435 29.86 2.34 1.49
C GLU A 435 29.16 1.33 2.40
N VAL A 436 29.18 1.58 3.70
CA VAL A 436 28.45 0.75 4.68
C VAL A 436 26.95 0.83 4.46
N LEU A 437 26.39 2.03 4.22
CA LEU A 437 24.98 2.21 3.89
C LEU A 437 24.57 1.44 2.63
N ARG A 438 25.42 1.42 1.60
CA ARG A 438 25.16 0.66 0.37
C ARG A 438 25.15 -0.84 0.63
N ALA A 439 26.12 -1.35 1.37
CA ALA A 439 26.16 -2.77 1.75
C ALA A 439 24.94 -3.17 2.58
N ALA A 440 24.54 -2.31 3.53
CA ALA A 440 23.35 -2.52 4.34
C ALA A 440 22.09 -2.57 3.48
N ALA A 441 21.91 -1.61 2.57
CA ALA A 441 20.77 -1.57 1.67
C ALA A 441 20.72 -2.79 0.72
N LEU A 442 21.86 -3.23 0.19
CA LEU A 442 21.94 -4.40 -0.68
C LEU A 442 21.54 -5.68 0.07
N PHE A 443 22.10 -5.91 1.25
CA PHE A 443 21.78 -7.08 2.07
C PHE A 443 20.29 -7.13 2.46
N THR A 444 19.74 -5.98 2.83
CA THR A 444 18.36 -5.87 3.30
C THR A 444 17.34 -5.92 2.16
N LYS A 445 17.69 -5.48 0.95
CA LYS A 445 16.84 -5.65 -0.24
C LYS A 445 16.51 -7.11 -0.53
N ASP A 446 17.46 -8.03 -0.34
CA ASP A 446 17.22 -9.47 -0.52
C ASP A 446 16.26 -10.06 0.52
N GLN A 447 16.06 -9.36 1.65
CA GLN A 447 15.13 -9.74 2.72
C GLN A 447 13.80 -8.98 2.65
N TYR A 448 13.70 -7.99 1.78
CA TYR A 448 12.49 -7.19 1.65
C TYR A 448 11.33 -8.06 1.14
N GLY A 449 10.21 -8.04 1.86
CA GLY A 449 9.04 -8.87 1.56
C GLY A 449 9.10 -10.30 2.13
N THR A 450 10.20 -10.71 2.79
CA THR A 450 10.32 -12.04 3.40
C THR A 450 9.99 -12.08 4.89
N GLY A 451 9.67 -10.93 5.51
CA GLY A 451 9.24 -10.85 6.92
C GLY A 451 9.82 -9.67 7.69
N THR A 452 9.96 -9.83 9.01
CA THR A 452 10.47 -8.80 9.93
C THR A 452 11.99 -8.60 9.78
N PRO A 453 12.48 -7.34 9.81
CA PRO A 453 13.90 -7.01 9.85
C PRO A 453 14.70 -7.80 10.89
N ASN A 454 15.82 -8.41 10.47
CA ASN A 454 16.73 -9.12 11.38
C ASN A 454 18.01 -8.31 11.63
N TYR A 455 17.95 -7.44 12.65
CA TYR A 455 19.02 -6.51 12.99
C TYR A 455 20.38 -7.19 13.22
N PHE A 456 20.40 -8.30 13.98
CA PHE A 456 21.64 -9.03 14.24
C PHE A 456 22.25 -9.64 12.97
N ALA A 457 21.41 -10.13 12.04
CA ALA A 457 21.91 -10.64 10.76
C ALA A 457 22.57 -9.54 9.92
N LEU A 458 21.99 -8.33 9.92
CA LEU A 458 22.58 -7.15 9.28
C LEU A 458 23.89 -6.74 9.95
N GLN A 459 23.91 -6.58 11.28
CA GLN A 459 25.14 -6.27 12.03
C GLN A 459 26.27 -7.26 11.74
N ARG A 460 25.96 -8.56 11.76
CA ARG A 460 26.94 -9.60 11.46
C ARG A 460 27.47 -9.47 10.03
N HIS A 461 26.59 -9.27 9.06
CA HIS A 461 26.97 -9.11 7.67
C HIS A 461 27.92 -7.90 7.48
N LEU A 462 27.60 -6.77 8.09
CA LEU A 462 28.42 -5.56 7.98
C LEU A 462 29.74 -5.68 8.75
N HIS A 463 29.74 -6.30 9.93
CA HIS A 463 30.96 -6.60 10.69
C HIS A 463 31.94 -7.47 9.91
N GLU A 464 31.43 -8.50 9.20
CA GLU A 464 32.26 -9.37 8.36
C GLU A 464 32.80 -8.65 7.12
N MET A 465 32.03 -7.71 6.55
CA MET A 465 32.41 -6.97 5.35
C MET A 465 33.38 -5.81 5.64
N PHE A 466 33.22 -5.15 6.79
CA PHE A 466 33.98 -3.96 7.18
C PHE A 466 34.62 -4.12 8.57
N PRO A 467 35.61 -5.02 8.72
CA PRO A 467 36.24 -5.30 10.02
C PRO A 467 36.93 -4.06 10.62
N GLU A 468 37.35 -3.11 9.79
CA GLU A 468 37.99 -1.86 10.21
C GLU A 468 37.03 -0.83 10.82
N LYS A 469 35.70 -1.05 10.71
CA LYS A 469 34.67 -0.13 11.23
C LYS A 469 34.27 -0.44 12.67
N ASP A 470 34.82 -1.51 13.28
CA ASP A 470 34.55 -1.93 14.66
C ASP A 470 33.04 -2.02 14.99
N ILE A 471 32.25 -2.55 14.05
CA ILE A 471 30.80 -2.72 14.18
C ILE A 471 30.51 -3.75 15.28
N PRO A 472 29.76 -3.42 16.34
CA PRO A 472 29.50 -4.35 17.44
C PRO A 472 28.56 -5.49 17.04
N LEU A 473 28.82 -6.71 17.54
CA LEU A 473 27.93 -7.87 17.41
C LEU A 473 27.06 -8.03 18.66
N THR A 474 26.34 -6.97 19.04
CA THR A 474 25.58 -6.96 20.29
C THR A 474 24.23 -7.64 20.16
N GLY A 475 23.62 -7.68 18.96
CA GLY A 475 22.30 -8.30 18.76
C GLY A 475 21.16 -7.67 19.55
N GLU A 476 21.43 -6.59 20.30
CA GLU A 476 20.47 -5.92 21.15
C GLU A 476 19.80 -4.77 20.39
N ASN A 477 18.51 -4.96 20.15
CA ASN A 477 17.53 -3.89 20.04
C ASN A 477 17.02 -3.58 21.45
N ALA A 478 17.82 -2.93 22.30
CA ALA A 478 17.37 -2.53 23.63
C ALA A 478 16.94 -1.06 23.60
N PRO A 479 15.64 -0.74 23.70
CA PRO A 479 15.26 0.54 24.26
C PRO A 479 15.67 0.45 25.74
N GLU A 480 16.59 1.30 26.17
CA GLU A 480 16.81 1.52 27.60
C GLU A 480 15.53 2.09 28.20
N GLY A 481 14.61 1.20 28.57
CA GLY A 481 13.54 1.53 29.49
C GLY A 481 14.22 1.97 30.78
N LYS A 482 14.16 3.28 31.06
CA LYS A 482 14.44 3.85 32.38
C LYS A 482 13.81 2.94 33.44
N LYS A 483 14.63 2.13 34.11
CA LYS A 483 14.31 1.68 35.45
C LYS A 483 14.32 2.93 36.30
N THR A 484 13.13 3.42 36.63
CA THR A 484 12.98 4.21 37.84
C THR A 484 13.44 3.32 38.99
N ASP A 485 14.58 3.67 39.58
CA ASP A 485 15.03 3.12 40.84
C ASP A 485 13.96 3.38 41.91
N SER A 486 13.11 2.40 42.14
CA SER A 486 12.51 2.18 43.44
C SER A 486 13.41 1.20 44.18
N ASP A 487 14.31 1.73 44.99
CA ASP A 487 14.61 1.25 46.35
C ASP A 487 15.96 1.82 46.83
N SER A 488 15.88 2.95 47.55
CA SER A 488 16.68 3.30 48.74
C SER A 488 16.12 4.56 49.39
#